data_AF-A0A1F3ETC5-F1
#
_entry.id   AF-A0A1F3ETC5-F1
#
_cell.length_a   1.000
_cell.length_b   1.000
_cell.length_c   1.000
_cell.angle_alpha   90.00
_cell.angle_beta   90.00
_cell.angle_gamma   90.00
#
_symmetry.space_group_name_H-M   'P 1'
#
loop_
_entity.id
_entity.type
_entity.pdbx_description
1 polymer ?
#
loop_
_entity_poly.entity_id
_entity_poly.type
_entity_poly.pdbx_seq_one_letter_code
_entity_poly.pdbx_strand_id
1 'polypeptide(L)'
;MKSYRKEIWFDIKSRRELINITPKVKDCLHESGIKEGLCLVNAMHITASVFINDDESGLHHDFEVWLEKLAPEKPYSQYRHNGFEDNADAHLKRTIMGREVVVAVTDGKLDFGPWEQIFYGEFDGKRRKRLLVKIIGE
;
A
#
# COMPACT_ATOMS: atom_id res chain seq x y z
N MET A 1 3.62 -26.93 -5.47
CA MET A 1 3.37 -25.61 -4.86
C MET A 1 4.67 -24.79 -4.80
N LYS A 2 4.81 -23.80 -5.69
CA LYS A 2 5.88 -22.79 -5.68
C LYS A 2 5.54 -21.69 -4.67
N SER A 3 6.56 -20.99 -4.20
CA SER A 3 6.37 -19.73 -3.46
C SER A 3 7.42 -18.71 -3.84
N TYR A 4 7.03 -17.44 -3.87
CA TYR A 4 7.89 -16.30 -4.13
C TYR A 4 7.77 -15.28 -2.98
N ARG A 5 8.85 -14.55 -2.70
CA ARG A 5 8.90 -13.51 -1.68
C ARG A 5 9.84 -12.39 -2.12
N LYS A 6 9.37 -11.14 -2.08
CA LYS A 6 10.20 -9.96 -2.31
C LYS A 6 9.79 -8.80 -1.42
N GLU A 7 10.77 -8.10 -0.88
CA GLU A 7 10.56 -6.81 -0.21
C GLU A 7 10.87 -5.69 -1.19
N ILE A 8 10.01 -4.69 -1.23
CA ILE A 8 10.23 -3.47 -2.02
C ILE A 8 10.34 -2.31 -1.05
N TRP A 9 11.45 -1.60 -1.14
CA TRP A 9 11.79 -0.48 -0.26
C TRP A 9 11.53 0.85 -0.95
N PHE A 10 11.06 1.82 -0.17
CA PHE A 10 10.77 3.19 -0.58
C PHE A 10 11.49 4.16 0.35
N ASP A 11 11.87 5.32 -0.21
CA ASP A 11 12.41 6.48 0.51
C ASP A 11 11.67 7.72 0.00
N ILE A 12 10.44 7.86 0.49
CA ILE A 12 9.49 8.90 0.06
C ILE A 12 9.83 10.21 0.75
N LYS A 13 9.97 11.28 -0.03
CA LYS A 13 10.45 12.58 0.46
C LYS A 13 9.35 13.43 1.09
N SER A 14 8.10 13.18 0.71
CA SER A 14 6.91 13.74 1.32
C SER A 14 6.53 12.96 2.59
N ARG A 15 5.66 13.53 3.43
CA ARG A 15 5.07 12.78 4.56
C ARG A 15 3.99 11.83 4.05
N ARG A 16 3.18 12.26 3.07
CA ARG A 16 2.11 11.48 2.46
C ARG A 16 2.26 11.42 0.95
N GLU A 17 2.07 10.24 0.38
CA GLU A 17 2.10 10.02 -1.07
C GLU A 17 1.34 8.75 -1.43
N LEU A 18 0.60 8.79 -2.53
CA LEU A 18 0.01 7.61 -3.16
C LEU A 18 0.86 7.21 -4.36
N ILE A 19 1.36 5.98 -4.35
CA ILE A 19 2.30 5.50 -5.37
C ILE A 19 1.72 4.28 -6.04
N ASN A 20 1.46 4.35 -7.34
CA ASN A 20 1.07 3.17 -8.10
C ASN A 20 2.23 2.17 -8.15
N ILE A 21 2.03 1.00 -7.52
CA ILE A 21 3.00 -0.09 -7.45
C ILE A 21 2.63 -1.29 -8.32
N THR A 22 1.54 -1.20 -9.09
CA THR A 22 1.08 -2.27 -10.00
C THR A 22 2.20 -2.79 -10.91
N PRO A 23 3.03 -1.94 -11.56
CA PRO A 23 4.13 -2.43 -12.38
C PRO A 23 5.12 -3.28 -11.57
N LYS A 24 5.46 -2.85 -10.35
CA LYS A 24 6.41 -3.57 -9.48
C LYS A 24 5.86 -4.92 -9.02
N VAL A 25 4.55 -5.03 -8.80
CA VAL A 25 3.91 -6.32 -8.42
C VAL A 25 3.83 -7.25 -9.64
N LYS A 26 3.57 -6.71 -10.85
CA LYS A 26 3.64 -7.48 -12.11
C LYS A 26 5.04 -8.05 -12.34
N ASP A 27 6.09 -7.27 -12.08
CA ASP A 27 7.47 -7.74 -12.15
C ASP A 27 7.72 -8.89 -11.16
N CYS A 28 7.22 -8.79 -9.93
CA CYS A 28 7.31 -9.86 -8.93
C CYS A 28 6.61 -11.15 -9.40
N LEU A 29 5.42 -11.02 -10.00
CA LEU A 29 4.69 -12.16 -10.54
C LEU A 29 5.45 -12.80 -11.70
N HIS A 30 5.97 -11.99 -12.64
CA HIS A 30 6.78 -12.49 -13.75
C HIS A 30 8.02 -13.25 -13.25
N GLU A 31 8.79 -12.65 -12.32
CA GLU A 31 9.96 -13.28 -11.70
C GLU A 31 9.62 -14.60 -10.98
N SER A 32 8.40 -14.72 -10.44
CA SER A 32 7.99 -15.91 -9.69
C SER A 32 7.75 -17.15 -10.56
N GLY A 33 7.42 -16.97 -11.84
CA GLY A 33 7.02 -18.05 -12.74
C GLY A 33 5.77 -18.83 -12.30
N ILE A 34 4.93 -18.25 -11.42
CA ILE A 34 3.64 -18.78 -10.99
C ILE A 34 2.57 -18.39 -12.02
N LYS A 35 1.71 -19.35 -12.37
CA LYS A 35 0.63 -19.22 -13.34
C LYS A 35 -0.74 -19.20 -12.69
N GLU A 36 -0.95 -20.00 -11.66
CA GLU A 36 -2.20 -20.04 -10.89
C GLU A 36 -1.92 -19.88 -9.41
N GLY A 37 -2.63 -19.00 -8.71
CA GLY A 37 -2.41 -18.82 -7.27
C GLY A 37 -2.95 -17.54 -6.65
N LEU A 38 -2.33 -17.12 -5.55
CA LEU A 38 -2.67 -15.90 -4.81
C LEU A 38 -1.42 -15.03 -4.59
N CYS A 39 -1.57 -13.73 -4.83
CA CYS A 39 -0.57 -12.70 -4.60
C CYS A 39 -1.00 -11.80 -3.43
N LEU A 40 -0.35 -11.96 -2.27
CA LEU A 40 -0.47 -11.05 -1.13
C LEU A 40 0.52 -9.90 -1.30
N VAL A 41 0.05 -8.67 -1.17
CA VAL A 41 0.89 -7.47 -1.11
C VAL A 41 0.50 -6.67 0.13
N ASN A 42 1.45 -6.40 1.03
CA ASN A 42 1.17 -5.69 2.28
C ASN A 42 2.23 -4.65 2.65
N ALA A 43 1.80 -3.55 3.26
CA ALA A 43 2.71 -2.66 3.95
C ALA A 43 3.30 -3.37 5.18
N MET A 44 4.61 -3.26 5.40
CA MET A 44 5.26 -3.81 6.61
C MET A 44 5.39 -2.79 7.74
N HIS A 45 4.99 -1.55 7.49
CA HIS A 45 5.00 -0.48 8.47
C HIS A 45 3.57 -0.10 8.84
N ILE A 46 3.36 0.16 10.12
CA ILE A 46 2.03 0.36 10.70
C ILE A 46 1.45 1.77 10.50
N THR A 47 2.08 2.56 9.63
CA THR A 47 1.73 3.92 9.21
C THR A 47 1.72 4.04 7.68
N ALA A 48 1.51 2.93 6.97
CA ALA A 48 1.37 2.87 5.53
C ALA A 48 0.40 1.75 5.14
N SER A 49 -0.08 1.83 3.90
CA SER A 49 -1.09 0.94 3.35
C SER A 49 -0.67 0.33 2.03
N VAL A 50 -1.29 -0.80 1.72
CA VAL A 50 -1.41 -1.30 0.36
C VAL A 50 -2.89 -1.53 0.10
N PHE A 51 -3.41 -0.92 -0.96
CA PHE A 51 -4.82 -0.96 -1.33
C PHE A 51 -4.99 -0.92 -2.85
N ILE A 52 -6.19 -1.21 -3.35
CA ILE A 52 -6.53 -1.14 -4.77
C ILE A 52 -7.55 -0.02 -5.01
N ASN A 53 -7.31 0.80 -6.02
CA ASN A 53 -8.27 1.78 -6.53
C ASN A 53 -7.91 2.21 -7.96
N ASP A 54 -8.57 3.26 -8.46
CA ASP A 54 -8.27 3.88 -9.77
C ASP A 54 -7.05 4.81 -9.69
N ASP A 55 -6.29 4.93 -10.79
CA ASP A 55 -5.10 5.80 -10.91
C ASP A 55 -5.45 7.10 -11.62
N GLU A 56 -6.21 7.92 -10.90
CA GLU A 56 -6.71 9.20 -11.36
C GLU A 56 -6.33 10.30 -10.36
N SER A 57 -5.72 11.37 -10.87
CA SER A 57 -5.15 12.46 -10.09
C SER A 57 -6.15 13.21 -9.19
N GLY A 58 -7.38 13.42 -9.65
CA GLY A 58 -8.47 14.02 -8.88
C GLY A 58 -8.89 13.11 -7.74
N LEU A 59 -9.03 11.81 -7.99
CA LEU A 59 -9.36 10.84 -6.96
C LEU A 59 -8.25 10.71 -5.90
N HIS A 60 -6.98 10.85 -6.29
CA HIS A 60 -5.87 10.94 -5.34
C HIS A 60 -6.01 12.15 -4.41
N HIS A 61 -6.41 13.30 -4.96
CA HIS A 61 -6.69 14.50 -4.16
C HIS A 61 -7.90 14.28 -3.22
N ASP A 62 -8.96 13.64 -3.72
CA ASP A 62 -10.15 13.34 -2.93
C ASP A 62 -9.81 12.43 -1.74
N PHE A 63 -8.94 11.43 -1.92
CA PHE A 63 -8.44 10.60 -0.81
C PHE A 63 -7.68 11.42 0.23
N GLU A 64 -6.79 12.33 -0.19
CA GLU A 64 -6.04 13.18 0.75
C GLU A 64 -6.99 14.06 1.58
N VAL A 65 -7.96 14.73 0.93
CA VAL A 65 -8.97 15.56 1.60
C VAL A 65 -9.83 14.72 2.55
N TRP A 66 -10.30 13.56 2.10
CA TRP A 66 -11.17 12.69 2.87
C TRP A 66 -10.46 12.07 4.07
N LEU A 67 -9.21 11.62 3.90
CA LEU A 67 -8.42 11.06 4.99
C LEU A 67 -8.05 12.11 6.05
N GLU A 68 -7.74 13.34 5.65
CA GLU A 68 -7.55 14.45 6.60
C GLU A 68 -8.85 14.81 7.33
N LYS A 69 -10.02 14.63 6.70
CA LYS A 69 -11.30 14.83 7.38
C LYS A 69 -11.60 13.74 8.42
N LEU A 70 -11.28 12.49 8.11
CA LEU A 70 -11.58 11.34 8.99
C LEU A 70 -10.55 11.15 10.10
N ALA A 71 -9.27 11.39 9.79
CA ALA A 71 -8.14 11.16 10.67
C ALA A 71 -7.13 12.32 10.52
N PRO A 72 -7.48 13.55 10.94
CA PRO A 72 -6.67 14.74 10.71
C PRO A 72 -5.28 14.62 11.35
N GLU A 73 -4.24 15.10 10.66
CA GLU A 73 -2.89 15.17 11.24
C GLU A 73 -2.83 16.06 12.48
N LYS A 74 -3.50 17.22 12.42
CA LYS A 74 -3.36 18.30 13.40
C LYS A 74 -4.69 18.68 14.06
N PRO A 75 -4.64 19.25 15.29
CA PRO A 75 -3.44 19.43 16.14
C PRO A 75 -2.94 18.10 16.72
N TYR A 76 -1.62 17.91 16.82
CA TYR A 76 -1.05 16.64 17.31
C TYR A 76 -1.50 16.27 18.73
N SER A 77 -1.78 17.29 19.57
CA SER A 77 -2.23 17.13 20.96
C SER A 77 -3.57 16.42 21.11
N GLN A 78 -4.35 16.28 20.03
CA GLN A 78 -5.61 15.52 20.06
C GLN A 78 -5.36 14.02 20.27
N TYR A 79 -4.17 13.52 19.93
CA TYR A 79 -3.84 12.10 20.01
C TYR A 79 -2.88 11.82 21.16
N ARG A 80 -3.31 10.96 22.09
CA ARG A 80 -2.47 10.51 23.21
C ARG A 80 -1.21 9.76 22.75
N HIS A 81 -1.24 9.16 21.56
CA HIS A 81 -0.09 8.49 20.96
C HIS A 81 1.06 9.46 20.68
N ASN A 82 0.76 10.72 20.37
CA ASN A 82 1.75 11.75 20.01
C ASN A 82 2.51 12.34 21.22
N GLY A 83 2.74 11.54 22.27
CA GLY A 83 3.51 11.99 23.44
C GLY A 83 4.98 12.26 23.10
N PHE A 84 5.59 11.38 22.29
CA PHE A 84 6.97 11.51 21.78
C PHE A 84 7.06 11.43 20.25
N GLU A 85 5.95 11.14 19.58
CA GLU A 85 5.83 11.04 18.12
C GLU A 85 4.78 12.03 17.61
N ASP A 86 4.62 12.13 16.29
CA ASP A 86 3.65 13.02 15.67
C ASP A 86 2.75 12.33 14.62
N ASN A 87 2.76 10.99 14.58
CA ASN A 87 2.24 10.18 13.47
C ASN A 87 0.98 9.37 13.81
N ALA A 88 0.30 9.68 14.92
CA ALA A 88 -0.95 9.02 15.28
C ALA A 88 -1.97 9.02 14.13
N ASP A 89 -2.04 10.10 13.37
CA ASP A 89 -2.91 10.22 12.21
C ASP A 89 -2.58 9.19 11.13
N ALA A 90 -1.31 8.91 10.89
CA ALA A 90 -0.86 7.95 9.89
C ALA A 90 -1.26 6.51 10.24
N HIS A 91 -1.28 6.18 11.54
CA HIS A 91 -1.84 4.90 12.03
C HIS A 91 -3.35 4.81 11.76
N LEU A 92 -4.08 5.90 11.91
CA LEU A 92 -5.53 5.95 11.67
C LEU A 92 -5.86 5.91 10.18
N LYS A 93 -5.17 6.73 9.36
CA LYS A 93 -5.32 6.74 7.90
C LYS A 93 -5.08 5.37 7.29
N ARG A 94 -3.99 4.69 7.69
CA ARG A 94 -3.72 3.35 7.17
C ARG A 94 -4.73 2.31 7.61
N THR A 95 -5.37 2.51 8.77
CA THR A 95 -6.44 1.62 9.25
C THR A 95 -7.67 1.73 8.37
N ILE A 96 -7.99 2.94 7.89
CA ILE A 96 -9.06 3.19 6.91
C ILE A 96 -8.71 2.54 5.56
N MET A 97 -7.49 2.76 5.07
CA MET A 97 -7.10 2.33 3.72
C MET A 97 -6.75 0.83 3.63
N GLY A 98 -6.50 0.17 4.76
CA GLY A 98 -6.15 -1.25 4.81
C GLY A 98 -4.64 -1.49 4.74
N ARG A 99 -4.18 -2.61 5.31
CA ARG A 99 -2.76 -2.98 5.35
C ARG A 99 -2.32 -3.73 4.09
N GLU A 100 -3.22 -4.48 3.46
CA GLU A 100 -2.90 -5.46 2.43
C GLU A 100 -4.00 -5.61 1.38
N VAL A 101 -3.59 -6.17 0.25
CA VAL A 101 -4.49 -6.75 -0.76
C VAL A 101 -4.08 -8.19 -1.03
N VAL A 102 -5.06 -9.01 -1.40
CA VAL A 102 -4.85 -10.34 -1.96
C VAL A 102 -5.47 -10.34 -3.35
N VAL A 103 -4.66 -10.64 -4.35
CA VAL A 103 -5.07 -10.65 -5.76
C VAL A 103 -4.93 -12.06 -6.31
N ALA A 104 -5.94 -12.52 -7.04
CA ALA A 104 -5.87 -13.79 -7.75
C ALA A 104 -4.81 -13.72 -8.87
N VAL A 105 -4.15 -14.85 -9.08
CA VAL A 105 -3.23 -15.03 -10.19
C VAL A 105 -3.81 -16.10 -11.10
N THR A 106 -4.02 -15.73 -12.37
CA THR A 106 -4.60 -16.61 -13.40
C THR A 106 -3.85 -16.41 -14.71
N ASP A 107 -3.48 -17.50 -15.37
CA ASP A 107 -2.65 -17.54 -16.58
C ASP A 107 -1.34 -16.74 -16.46
N GLY A 108 -0.79 -16.64 -15.24
CA GLY A 108 0.41 -15.86 -14.93
C GLY A 108 0.22 -14.36 -15.00
N LYS A 109 -1.01 -13.87 -14.81
CA LYS A 109 -1.36 -12.46 -14.72
C LYS A 109 -2.04 -12.19 -13.38
N LEU A 110 -1.94 -10.95 -12.91
CA LEU A 110 -2.81 -10.45 -11.85
C LEU A 110 -4.21 -10.34 -12.45
N ASP A 111 -5.17 -11.06 -11.87
CA ASP A 111 -6.54 -11.12 -12.36
C ASP A 111 -7.32 -9.90 -11.87
N PHE A 112 -7.31 -8.84 -12.68
CA PHE A 112 -7.85 -7.53 -12.36
C PHE A 112 -9.06 -7.20 -13.23
N GLY A 113 -9.97 -6.42 -12.65
CA GLY A 113 -10.89 -5.57 -13.38
C GLY A 113 -10.18 -4.46 -14.17
N PRO A 114 -10.89 -3.77 -15.07
CA PRO A 114 -10.29 -2.86 -16.05
C PRO A 114 -9.58 -1.63 -15.44
N TRP A 115 -9.94 -1.24 -14.22
CA TRP A 115 -9.48 0.00 -13.57
C TRP A 115 -8.70 -0.26 -12.28
N GLU A 116 -8.44 -1.52 -11.93
CA GLU A 116 -7.76 -1.82 -10.67
C GLU A 116 -6.26 -1.53 -10.78
N GLN A 117 -5.76 -0.68 -9.89
CA GLN A 117 -4.34 -0.44 -9.67
C GLN A 117 -4.00 -0.64 -8.18
N ILE A 118 -2.89 -1.30 -7.88
CA ILE A 118 -2.37 -1.46 -6.53
C ILE A 118 -1.53 -0.22 -6.17
N PHE A 119 -1.82 0.38 -5.02
CA PHE A 119 -1.09 1.51 -4.47
C PHE A 119 -0.32 1.16 -3.20
N TYR A 120 0.83 1.82 -3.03
CA TYR A 120 1.43 2.04 -1.72
C TYR A 120 0.98 3.41 -1.21
N GLY A 121 0.17 3.42 -0.14
CA GLY A 121 -0.23 4.63 0.55
C GLY A 121 0.74 4.94 1.68
N GLU A 122 1.61 5.93 1.47
CA GLU A 122 2.51 6.45 2.49
C GLU A 122 1.78 7.54 3.29
N PHE A 123 1.81 7.45 4.63
CA PHE A 123 1.19 8.43 5.52
C PHE A 123 2.14 9.04 6.57
N ASP A 124 3.34 8.49 6.70
CA ASP A 124 4.42 8.94 7.58
C ASP A 124 5.79 8.60 6.95
N GLY A 125 6.05 9.26 5.81
CA GLY A 125 7.25 9.11 4.98
C GLY A 125 8.49 9.79 5.57
N LYS A 126 9.38 10.29 4.71
CA LYS A 126 10.70 10.90 5.05
C LYS A 126 11.69 9.96 5.71
N ARG A 127 11.45 8.65 5.60
CA ARG A 127 12.31 7.59 6.11
C ARG A 127 12.11 6.34 5.26
N ARG A 128 13.09 5.45 5.32
CA ARG A 128 13.06 4.22 4.54
C ARG A 128 11.98 3.28 5.07
N LYS A 129 11.04 2.88 4.21
CA LYS A 129 9.94 1.96 4.53
C LYS A 129 9.82 0.88 3.45
N ARG A 130 9.08 -0.18 3.74
CA ARG A 130 8.93 -1.33 2.83
C ARG A 130 7.53 -1.92 2.77
N LEU A 131 7.25 -2.58 1.66
CA LEU A 131 6.17 -3.54 1.50
C LEU A 131 6.71 -4.95 1.24
N LEU A 132 5.86 -5.94 1.42
CA LEU A 132 6.12 -7.35 1.12
C LEU A 132 5.19 -7.80 0.00
N VAL A 133 5.76 -8.47 -1.00
CA VAL A 133 5.03 -9.28 -1.97
C VAL A 133 5.28 -10.75 -1.64
N LYS A 134 4.22 -11.52 -1.47
CA LYS A 134 4.26 -12.98 -1.25
C LYS A 134 3.28 -13.64 -2.21
N ILE A 135 3.79 -14.56 -3.03
CA ILE A 135 2.97 -15.29 -4.01
C ILE A 135 3.11 -16.79 -3.74
N ILE A 136 1.99 -17.50 -3.75
CA ILE A 136 1.94 -18.96 -3.65
C ILE A 136 1.06 -19.51 -4.77
N GLY A 137 1.43 -20.66 -5.32
CA GLY A 137 0.71 -21.21 -6.46
C GLY A 137 1.48 -22.29 -7.21
N GLU A 138 1.15 -22.49 -8.47
CA GLU A 138 1.81 -23.42 -9.40
C GLU A 138 2.39 -22.70 -10.62
#